data_AF-A0A0C2FGA5-F1
#
_entry.id   AF-A0A0C2FGA5-F1
#
_cell.length_a   1.000
_cell.length_b   1.000
_cell.length_c   1.000
_cell.angle_alpha   90.00
_cell.angle_beta   90.00
_cell.angle_gamma   90.00
#
_symmetry.space_group_name_H-M   'P 1'
#
loop_
_entity.id
_entity.type
_entity.pdbx_description
1 polymer ?
#
loop_
_entity_poly.entity_id
_entity_poly.type
_entity_poly.pdbx_seq_one_letter_code
_entity_poly.pdbx_strand_id
1 'polypeptide(L)' 'MGIVTRMQIFEFDVDPGDVHNYKLQICVKDDTNYGAFSSKPILGQIDIRLSSLDNCSLPQQWVRLEAERI' A
#
# COMPACT_ATOMS: atom_id res chain seq x y z
N MET A 1 -17.22 1.43 17.85
CA MET A 1 -16.51 2.52 17.15
C MET A 1 -16.28 2.03 15.73
N GLY A 2 -17.07 2.52 14.76
CA GLY A 2 -17.05 2.01 13.39
C GLY A 2 -15.99 2.72 12.56
N ILE A 3 -15.18 1.97 11.81
CA ILE A 3 -14.26 2.54 10.83
C ILE A 3 -15.12 3.08 9.68
N VAL A 4 -15.22 4.41 9.58
CA VAL A 4 -15.74 5.06 8.37
C VAL A 4 -14.63 4.97 7.33
N THR A 5 -14.70 3.99 6.43
CA THR A 5 -13.75 3.86 5.33
C THR A 5 -14.13 4.86 4.25
N ARG A 6 -13.45 6.00 4.20
CA ARG A 6 -13.54 6.94 3.08
C ARG A 6 -12.67 6.40 1.96
N MET A 7 -13.27 6.06 0.83
CA MET A 7 -12.53 5.68 -0.37
C MET A 7 -11.72 6.89 -0.85
N GLN A 8 -10.41 6.71 -0.98
CA GLN A 8 -9.49 7.71 -1.52
C GLN A 8 -8.86 7.14 -2.79
N ILE A 9 -8.66 8.01 -3.78
CA ILE A 9 -8.02 7.67 -5.05
C ILE A 9 -6.67 8.36 -5.06
N PHE A 10 -5.62 7.63 -5.44
CA PHE A 10 -4.27 8.14 -5.63
C PHE A 10 -3.88 7.93 -7.09
N GLU A 11 -3.33 8.96 -7.71
CA GLU A 11 -2.90 8.94 -9.11
C GLU A 11 -1.39 9.16 -9.18
N PHE A 12 -0.72 8.42 -10.05
CA PHE A 12 0.73 8.46 -10.23
C PHE A 12 1.03 8.47 -11.73
N ASP A 13 1.86 9.40 -12.17
CA ASP A 13 2.38 9.43 -13.54
C ASP A 13 3.57 8.47 -13.66
N VAL A 14 3.45 7.46 -14.52
CA VAL A 14 4.49 6.44 -14.75
C VAL A 14 4.63 6.23 -16.26
N ASP A 15 5.89 6.18 -16.74
CA ASP A 15 6.15 5.80 -18.12
C ASP A 15 5.76 4.32 -18.35
N PRO A 16 4.93 3.99 -19.36
CA PRO A 16 4.51 2.62 -19.62
C PRO A 16 5.68 1.65 -19.84
N GLY A 17 6.79 2.13 -20.42
CA GLY A 17 8.01 1.37 -20.63
C GLY A 17 8.69 0.96 -19.33
N ASP A 18 8.53 1.73 -18.25
CA ASP A 18 9.19 1.49 -16.97
C ASP A 18 8.31 0.75 -15.94
N VAL A 19 7.04 0.47 -16.24
CA VAL A 19 6.10 -0.20 -15.32
C VAL A 19 6.68 -1.48 -14.69
N HIS A 20 7.48 -2.23 -15.46
CA HIS A 20 8.12 -3.46 -14.99
C HIS A 20 9.17 -3.26 -13.88
N ASN A 21 9.69 -2.05 -13.74
CA ASN A 21 10.66 -1.65 -12.71
C ASN A 21 10.01 -1.21 -11.40
N TYR A 22 8.67 -1.08 -11.38
CA TYR A 22 7.93 -0.55 -10.23
C TYR A 22 7.10 -1.62 -9.51
N LYS A 23 6.89 -1.36 -8.22
CA LYS A 23 5.92 -2.06 -7.37
C LYS A 23 5.10 -1.04 -6.59
N LEU A 24 3.83 -1.36 -6.36
CA LEU A 24 2.98 -0.65 -5.41
C LEU A 24 3.15 -1.29 -4.03
N GLN A 25 3.56 -0.50 -3.05
CA GLN A 25 3.62 -0.92 -1.65
C GLN A 25 2.53 -0.19 -0.87
N ILE A 26 1.67 -0.96 -0.19
CA ILE A 26 0.59 -0.44 0.64
C ILE A 26 0.91 -0.84 2.07
N CYS A 27 1.10 0.16 2.95
CA CYS A 27 1.37 -0.06 4.37
C CYS A 27 0.24 0.50 5.22
N VAL A 28 -0.25 -0.31 6.14
CA VAL A 28 -1.15 0.13 7.21
C VAL A 28 -0.28 0.45 8.42
N LYS A 29 -0.36 1.69 8.90
CA LYS A 29 0.41 2.18 10.04
C LYS A 29 -0.53 2.54 11.18
N ASP A 30 -0.02 2.43 12.40
CA ASP A 30 -0.73 2.94 13.57
C ASP A 30 -0.70 4.48 13.59
N ASP A 31 -1.82 5.13 13.90
CA ASP A 31 -1.93 6.60 13.93
C ASP A 31 -1.67 7.22 15.31
N THR A 32 -1.33 6.41 16.32
CA THR A 32 -0.99 6.89 17.66
C THR A 32 0.22 7.84 17.59
N ASN A 33 0.18 8.89 18.41
CA ASN A 33 1.31 9.78 18.56
C ASN A 33 2.34 9.15 19.51
N TYR A 34 3.38 8.52 18.94
CA TYR A 34 4.50 7.92 19.69
C TYR A 34 5.59 8.94 20.09
N GLY A 35 5.34 10.24 19.87
CA GLY A 35 6.31 11.30 20.07
C GLY A 35 7.16 11.60 18.82
N ALA A 36 7.78 12.79 18.79
CA ALA A 36 8.41 13.34 17.59
C ALA A 36 9.61 12.53 17.04
N PHE A 37 10.17 11.61 17.85
CA PHE A 37 11.37 10.85 17.52
C PHE A 37 11.10 9.36 17.26
N SER A 38 9.84 8.93 17.25
CA SER A 38 9.46 7.54 17.02
C SER A 38 8.72 7.39 15.70
N SER A 39 9.17 6.47 14.85
CA SER A 39 8.45 6.10 13.64
C SER A 39 7.18 5.33 13.99
N LYS A 40 6.06 5.68 13.36
CA LYS A 40 4.81 4.94 13.47
C LYS A 40 5.03 3.48 13.02
N PRO A 41 4.75 2.48 13.87
CA PRO A 41 4.95 1.08 13.52
C PRO A 41 4.05 0.68 12.35
N ILE A 42 4.57 -0.16 11.46
CA ILE A 42 3.79 -0.78 10.40
C ILE A 42 3.01 -1.95 11.01
N LEU A 43 1.69 -1.88 10.96
CA LEU A 43 0.80 -2.94 11.44
C LEU A 43 0.72 -4.10 10.43
N GLY A 44 0.93 -3.79 9.15
CA GLY A 44 1.05 -4.76 8.08
C GLY A 44 1.21 -4.09 6.72
N GLN A 45 1.70 -4.84 5.75
CA GLN A 45 1.98 -4.34 4.40
C GLN A 45 1.66 -5.37 3.32
N ILE A 46 1.49 -4.89 2.09
CA ILE A 46 1.48 -5.71 0.88
C ILE A 46 2.29 -5.04 -0.22
N ASP A 47 2.96 -5.86 -1.02
CA ASP A 47 3.72 -5.44 -2.19
C ASP A 47 3.09 -6.07 -3.44
N ILE A 48 2.80 -5.23 -4.44
CA ILE A 48 2.22 -5.65 -5.71
C ILE A 48 3.17 -5.20 -6.81
N ARG A 49 3.79 -6.14 -7.53
CA ARG A 49 4.60 -5.78 -8.71
C ARG A 49 3.66 -5.33 -9.82
N LEU A 50 3.92 -4.18 -10.43
CA LEU A 50 3.03 -3.69 -11.49
C LEU A 50 3.10 -4.58 -12.74
N SER A 51 4.24 -5.24 -12.98
CA SER A 51 4.42 -6.24 -14.03
C SER A 51 3.58 -7.51 -13.86
N SER A 52 3.06 -7.81 -12.67
CA SER A 52 2.19 -8.98 -12.46
C SER A 52 0.70 -8.70 -12.65
N LEU A 53 0.33 -7.46 -13.00
CA LEU A 53 -1.06 -7.07 -13.20
C LEU A 53 -1.44 -7.22 -14.68
N ASP A 54 -2.39 -8.11 -14.96
CA ASP A 54 -2.97 -8.22 -16.29
C ASP A 54 -3.67 -6.91 -16.66
N ASN A 55 -3.28 -6.33 -17.80
CA ASN A 55 -3.78 -5.04 -18.30
C ASN A 55 -3.67 -3.88 -17.28
N CYS A 56 -2.68 -3.93 -16.38
CA CYS A 56 -2.50 -2.93 -15.32
C CYS A 56 -3.73 -2.75 -14.41
N SER A 57 -4.57 -3.79 -14.28
CA SER A 57 -5.78 -3.77 -13.47
C SER A 57 -5.65 -4.70 -12.27
N LEU A 58 -6.19 -4.27 -11.13
CA LEU A 58 -6.33 -5.10 -9.94
C LEU A 58 -7.81 -5.14 -9.53
N PRO A 59 -8.40 -6.32 -9.34
CA PRO A 59 -9.78 -6.40 -8.87
C PRO A 59 -9.87 -5.92 -7.42
N GLN A 60 -11.01 -5.31 -7.09
CA GLN A 60 -11.32 -4.96 -5.71
C GLN A 60 -11.49 -6.23 -4.87
N GLN A 61 -10.61 -6.43 -3.90
CA GLN A 61 -10.62 -7.62 -3.05
C GLN A 61 -10.01 -7.35 -1.67
N TRP A 62 -10.38 -8.17 -0.70
CA TRP A 62 -9.71 -8.21 0.59
C TRP A 62 -8.40 -8.98 0.46
N VAL A 63 -7.31 -8.38 0.93
CA VAL A 63 -5.98 -8.99 0.92
C VAL A 63 -5.48 -9.09 2.34
N ARG A 64 -4.83 -10.20 2.68
CA ARG A 64 -4.15 -10.37 3.96
C ARG A 64 -2.85 -9.58 3.94
N LEU A 65 -2.62 -8.78 4.98
CA LEU A 65 -1.36 -8.05 5.13
C LEU A 65 -0.27 -8.98 5.67
N GLU A 66 0.94 -8.81 5.16
CA GLU A 66 2.16 -9.43 5.68
C GLU A 66 2.74 -8.58 6.80
N ALA A 67 3.45 -9.22 7.73
CA ALA A 67 4.18 -8.52 8.78
C ALA A 67 5.32 -7.67 8.17
N GLU A 68 5.71 -6.61 8.87
CA GLU A 68 6.91 -5.84 8.51
C GLU A 68 8.13 -6.76 8.48
N ARG A 69 8.82 -6.82 7.33
CA ARG A 69 10.09 -7.55 7.21
C ARG A 69 11.22 -6.58 7.57
N ILE A 70 11.67 -6.65 8.82
CA ILE A 70 12.81 -5.90 9.38
C ILE A 70 14.11 -6.63 9.03
#